data_AF-A0A348S4T8-F1
#
_entry.id   AF-A0A348S4T8-F1
#
_cell.length_a   1.000
_cell.length_b   1.000
_cell.length_c   1.000
_cell.angle_alpha   90.00
_cell.angle_beta   90.00
_cell.angle_gamma   90.00
#
_symmetry.space_group_name_H-M   'P 1'
#
loop_
_entity.id
_entity.type
_entity.pdbx_description
1 polymer ?
#
loop_
_entity_poly.entity_id
_entity_poly.type
_entity_poly.pdbx_seq_one_letter_code
_entity_poly.pdbx_strand_id
1 'polypeptide(L)'
;MSIWLFFAGQTQSIMKSSLIYLLLIVIQFLNGIGLLLGIFMDPVGFMAPFFQGDLESESGAELIFFAQGVIDVTAMHMIGVGLLLLVLKSFRLENSVNRKIFAAFSAFLGCVFLVALYNHLFQGGGPPPFIGVLLFIQAGLALYGWNKAVD
;
A
#
# COMPACT_ATOMS: atom_id res chain seq x y z
N MET A 1 2.25 46.01 -13.74
CA MET A 1 2.57 44.97 -12.74
C MET A 1 1.64 43.80 -13.01
N SER A 2 2.17 42.77 -13.66
CA SER A 2 1.40 41.80 -14.46
C SER A 2 0.62 40.81 -13.59
N ILE A 3 -0.62 40.51 -13.99
CA ILE A 3 -1.55 39.53 -13.39
C ILE A 3 -0.93 38.14 -13.17
N TRP A 4 0.19 37.86 -13.86
CA TRP A 4 1.03 36.68 -13.69
C TRP A 4 1.64 36.52 -12.27
N LEU A 5 1.89 37.61 -11.54
CA LEU A 5 2.36 37.51 -10.15
C LEU A 5 1.24 37.09 -9.17
N PHE A 6 -0.02 37.33 -9.52
CA PHE A 6 -1.18 36.91 -8.72
C PHE A 6 -1.42 35.40 -8.80
N PHE A 7 -1.13 34.79 -9.97
CA PHE A 7 -1.20 33.33 -10.14
C PHE A 7 0.08 32.60 -9.70
N ALA A 8 1.24 33.26 -9.74
CA ALA A 8 2.50 32.71 -9.18
C ALA A 8 2.47 32.60 -7.65
N GLY A 9 1.56 33.32 -7.00
CA GLY A 9 1.32 33.29 -5.54
C GLY A 9 0.23 32.32 -5.08
N GLN A 10 -0.30 31.46 -5.96
CA GLN A 10 -1.05 30.29 -5.49
C GLN A 10 -0.06 29.33 -4.84
N THR A 11 0.18 29.56 -3.55
CA THR A 11 0.84 28.63 -2.65
C THR A 11 0.19 27.26 -2.83
N GLN A 12 0.87 26.35 -3.55
CA GLN A 12 0.59 24.93 -3.41
C GLN A 12 0.58 24.66 -1.90
N SER A 13 -0.58 24.31 -1.33
CA SER A 13 -0.65 24.00 0.09
C SER A 13 0.19 22.75 0.33
N ILE A 14 1.39 22.93 0.88
CA ILE A 14 2.29 21.83 1.18
C ILE A 14 1.71 21.06 2.37
N MET A 15 1.48 19.77 2.19
CA MET A 15 0.97 18.91 3.27
C MET A 15 2.05 18.62 4.30
N LYS A 16 1.65 18.54 5.58
CA LYS A 16 2.58 18.18 6.65
C LYS A 16 3.01 16.72 6.56
N SER A 17 4.29 16.42 6.81
CA SER A 17 4.78 15.03 6.78
C SER A 17 4.00 14.14 7.75
N SER A 18 3.66 14.66 8.93
CA SER A 18 2.80 13.99 9.91
C SER A 18 1.43 13.52 9.35
N LEU A 19 0.80 14.29 8.45
CA LEU A 19 -0.46 13.89 7.82
C LEU A 19 -0.25 12.78 6.80
N ILE A 20 0.84 12.85 6.03
CA ILE A 20 1.18 11.80 5.07
C ILE A 20 1.46 10.48 5.78
N TYR A 21 2.24 10.48 6.86
CA TYR A 21 2.41 9.29 7.70
C TYR A 21 1.06 8.72 8.12
N LEU A 22 0.15 9.56 8.62
CA LEU A 22 -1.18 9.10 9.05
C LEU A 22 -1.92 8.38 7.92
N LEU A 23 -1.95 8.97 6.72
CA LEU A 23 -2.62 8.37 5.57
C LEU A 23 -1.96 7.05 5.16
N LEU A 24 -0.63 6.99 5.12
CA LEU A 24 0.10 5.76 4.81
C LEU A 24 -0.17 4.65 5.84
N ILE A 25 -0.24 4.99 7.13
CA ILE A 25 -0.54 4.07 8.23
C ILE A 25 -1.96 3.52 8.09
N VAL A 26 -2.94 4.38 7.87
CA VAL A 26 -4.34 3.96 7.69
C VAL A 26 -4.46 3.01 6.51
N ILE A 27 -3.83 3.33 5.37
CA ILE A 27 -3.85 2.45 4.21
C ILE A 27 -3.18 1.10 4.50
N GLN A 28 -2.05 1.07 5.23
CA GLN A 28 -1.42 -0.19 5.63
C GLN A 28 -2.33 -1.07 6.48
N PHE A 29 -3.04 -0.49 7.45
CA PHE A 29 -3.97 -1.25 8.26
C PHE A 29 -5.18 -1.72 7.46
N LEU A 30 -5.74 -0.88 6.60
CA LEU A 30 -6.85 -1.28 5.73
C LEU A 30 -6.46 -2.43 4.80
N ASN A 31 -5.27 -2.38 4.20
CA ASN A 31 -4.76 -3.47 3.36
C ASN A 31 -4.56 -4.75 4.17
N GLY A 32 -3.84 -4.68 5.30
CA GLY A 32 -3.54 -5.86 6.11
C GLY A 32 -4.80 -6.50 6.70
N ILE A 33 -5.66 -5.71 7.34
CA ILE A 33 -6.93 -6.19 7.91
C ILE A 33 -7.86 -6.69 6.80
N GLY A 34 -7.96 -5.97 5.68
CA GLY A 34 -8.80 -6.37 4.55
C GLY A 34 -8.40 -7.72 3.97
N LEU A 35 -7.09 -7.99 3.86
CA LEU A 35 -6.58 -9.31 3.45
C LEU A 35 -6.96 -10.41 4.44
N LEU A 36 -6.76 -10.19 5.75
CA LEU A 36 -7.14 -11.17 6.78
C LEU A 36 -8.64 -11.44 6.77
N LEU A 37 -9.47 -10.38 6.74
CA LEU A 37 -10.92 -10.54 6.71
C LEU A 37 -11.39 -11.29 5.47
N GLY A 38 -10.84 -10.95 4.29
CA GLY A 38 -11.19 -11.62 3.04
C GLY A 38 -10.91 -13.13 3.10
N ILE A 39 -9.69 -13.50 3.51
CA ILE A 39 -9.28 -14.90 3.48
C ILE A 39 -9.87 -15.76 4.62
N PHE A 40 -10.20 -15.17 5.78
CA PHE A 40 -10.79 -15.91 6.91
C PHE A 40 -12.31 -15.96 6.90
N MET A 41 -13.00 -14.96 6.32
CA MET A 41 -14.46 -14.95 6.29
C MET A 41 -15.05 -15.68 5.09
N ASP A 42 -14.40 -15.56 3.93
CA ASP A 42 -14.86 -16.19 2.68
C ASP A 42 -13.65 -16.54 1.78
N PRO A 43 -12.86 -17.57 2.12
CA PRO A 43 -11.65 -17.92 1.38
C PRO A 43 -11.95 -18.27 -0.09
N VAL A 44 -13.05 -18.97 -0.36
CA VAL A 44 -13.43 -19.38 -1.72
C VAL A 44 -13.80 -18.15 -2.54
N GLY A 45 -14.73 -17.31 -2.06
CA GLY A 45 -15.15 -16.10 -2.77
C GLY A 45 -14.02 -15.08 -2.91
N PHE A 46 -13.14 -14.98 -1.91
CA PHE A 46 -11.95 -14.14 -1.97
C PHE A 46 -10.95 -14.63 -3.02
N MET A 47 -10.75 -15.94 -3.17
CA MET A 47 -9.75 -16.54 -4.06
C MET A 47 -10.25 -16.74 -5.51
N ALA A 48 -11.56 -16.88 -5.70
CA ALA A 48 -12.19 -17.15 -7.00
C ALA A 48 -11.76 -16.20 -8.14
N PRO A 49 -11.50 -14.89 -7.91
CA PRO A 49 -11.02 -14.00 -8.97
C PRO A 49 -9.57 -14.25 -9.42
N PHE A 50 -8.77 -14.98 -8.64
CA PHE A 50 -7.32 -15.14 -8.87
C PHE A 50 -6.92 -16.51 -9.39
N PHE A 51 -7.75 -17.52 -9.16
CA PHE A 51 -7.45 -18.90 -9.52
C PHE A 51 -8.51 -19.45 -10.46
N GLN A 52 -8.05 -20.17 -11.48
CA GLN A 52 -8.92 -20.91 -12.38
C GLN A 52 -9.11 -22.32 -11.83
N GLY A 53 -10.36 -22.78 -11.69
CA GLY A 53 -10.67 -24.14 -11.24
C GLY A 53 -11.74 -24.18 -10.16
N ASP A 54 -12.11 -25.40 -9.78
CA ASP A 54 -13.06 -25.65 -8.69
C ASP A 54 -12.33 -25.57 -7.35
N LEU A 55 -12.52 -24.44 -6.66
CA LEU A 55 -11.94 -24.19 -5.34
C LEU A 55 -12.62 -25.00 -4.21
N GLU A 56 -13.78 -25.63 -4.47
CA GLU A 56 -14.46 -26.49 -3.50
C GLU A 56 -13.95 -27.94 -3.52
N SER A 57 -13.12 -28.29 -4.51
CA SER A 57 -12.47 -29.59 -4.60
C SER A 57 -11.37 -29.79 -3.53
N GLU A 58 -10.93 -31.03 -3.32
CA GLU A 58 -9.82 -31.35 -2.38
C GLU A 58 -8.52 -30.61 -2.76
N SER A 59 -8.16 -30.58 -4.04
CA SER A 59 -7.00 -29.80 -4.52
C SER A 59 -7.21 -28.29 -4.39
N GLY A 60 -8.46 -27.81 -4.52
CA GLY A 60 -8.85 -26.43 -4.22
C GLY A 60 -8.62 -26.08 -2.75
N ALA A 61 -8.97 -26.98 -1.83
CA ALA A 61 -8.74 -26.79 -0.39
C ALA A 61 -7.25 -26.72 -0.03
N GLU A 62 -6.40 -27.57 -0.63
CA GLU A 62 -4.95 -27.50 -0.45
C GLU A 62 -4.37 -26.16 -0.97
N LEU A 63 -4.84 -25.70 -2.12
CA LEU A 63 -4.45 -24.42 -2.69
C LEU A 63 -4.88 -23.25 -1.79
N ILE A 64 -6.09 -23.29 -1.25
CA ILE A 64 -6.60 -22.31 -0.28
C ILE A 64 -5.72 -22.28 0.98
N PHE A 65 -5.42 -23.45 1.55
CA PHE A 65 -4.58 -23.53 2.74
C PHE A 65 -3.17 -22.95 2.50
N PHE A 66 -2.57 -23.27 1.35
CA PHE A 66 -1.28 -22.69 0.97
C PHE A 66 -1.36 -21.17 0.80
N ALA A 67 -2.35 -20.67 0.05
CA ALA A 67 -2.53 -19.25 -0.19
C ALA A 67 -2.83 -18.47 1.09
N GLN A 68 -3.59 -19.06 2.02
CA GLN A 68 -3.84 -18.51 3.37
C GLN A 68 -2.54 -18.22 4.11
N GLY A 69 -1.58 -19.14 4.09
CA GLY A 69 -0.27 -18.92 4.72
C GLY A 69 0.49 -17.73 4.12
N VAL A 70 0.46 -17.57 2.79
CA VAL A 70 1.11 -16.42 2.11
C VAL A 70 0.39 -15.11 2.44
N ILE A 71 -0.94 -15.13 2.44
CA ILE A 71 -1.78 -13.95 2.71
C ILE A 71 -1.59 -13.49 4.17
N ASP A 72 -1.52 -14.42 5.13
CA ASP A 72 -1.31 -14.11 6.55
C ASP A 72 0.02 -13.37 6.77
N VAL A 73 1.13 -13.92 6.26
CA VAL A 73 2.44 -13.27 6.34
C VAL A 73 2.43 -11.88 5.68
N THR A 74 1.76 -11.77 4.53
CA THR A 74 1.65 -10.50 3.79
C THR A 74 0.86 -9.46 4.58
N ALA A 75 -0.28 -9.85 5.14
CA ALA A 75 -1.12 -8.97 5.94
C ALA A 75 -0.41 -8.52 7.22
N MET A 76 0.27 -9.43 7.92
CA MET A 76 1.06 -9.11 9.10
C MET A 76 2.22 -8.17 8.78
N HIS A 77 2.84 -8.33 7.61
CA HIS A 77 3.86 -7.39 7.14
C HIS A 77 3.29 -5.99 6.91
N MET A 78 2.12 -5.88 6.26
CA MET A 78 1.45 -4.59 6.05
C MET A 78 1.14 -3.90 7.39
N ILE A 79 0.57 -4.63 8.35
CA ILE A 79 0.29 -4.14 9.70
C ILE A 79 1.60 -3.70 10.39
N GLY A 80 2.65 -4.51 10.34
CA GLY A 80 3.95 -4.22 10.92
C GLY A 80 4.59 -2.95 10.35
N VAL A 81 4.52 -2.76 9.04
CA VAL A 81 4.97 -1.51 8.39
C VAL A 81 4.13 -0.32 8.83
N GLY A 82 2.81 -0.48 8.96
CA GLY A 82 1.93 0.56 9.51
C GLY A 82 2.35 0.98 10.93
N LEU A 83 2.66 0.00 11.79
CA LEU A 83 3.17 0.27 13.15
C LEU A 83 4.55 0.95 13.13
N LEU A 84 5.45 0.53 12.24
CA LEU A 84 6.76 1.17 12.08
C LEU A 84 6.61 2.65 11.67
N LEU A 85 5.74 2.94 10.70
CA LEU A 85 5.45 4.31 10.29
C LEU A 85 4.82 5.13 11.42
N LEU A 86 3.97 4.52 12.26
CA LEU A 86 3.41 5.17 13.43
C LEU A 86 4.48 5.54 14.46
N VAL A 87 5.43 4.63 14.73
CA VAL A 87 6.57 4.88 15.60
C VAL A 87 7.44 6.01 15.03
N LEU A 88 7.80 5.95 13.76
CA LEU A 88 8.61 6.98 13.11
C LEU A 88 7.94 8.36 13.15
N LYS A 89 6.64 8.42 12.91
CA LYS A 89 5.82 9.65 13.04
C LYS A 89 5.90 10.24 14.46
N SER A 90 5.95 9.42 15.50
CA SER A 90 5.95 9.87 16.89
C SER A 90 7.23 10.63 17.29
N PHE A 91 8.35 10.37 16.60
CA PHE A 91 9.65 10.98 16.90
C PHE A 91 9.84 12.40 16.34
N ARG A 92 8.88 12.95 15.58
CA ARG A 92 8.99 14.30 14.96
C ARG A 92 10.33 14.53 14.25
N LEU A 93 10.64 13.62 13.32
CA LEU A 93 11.92 13.60 12.61
C LEU A 93 12.13 14.86 11.77
N GLU A 94 13.39 15.22 11.54
CA GLU A 94 13.73 16.32 10.64
C GLU A 94 13.23 16.05 9.20
N ASN A 95 12.91 17.11 8.47
CA ASN A 95 12.43 17.04 7.08
C ASN A 95 13.38 16.24 6.17
N SER A 96 14.69 16.37 6.37
CA SER A 96 15.71 15.64 5.61
C SER A 96 15.60 14.11 5.80
N VAL A 97 15.23 13.67 7.00
CA VAL A 97 15.06 12.27 7.39
C VAL A 97 13.71 11.74 6.91
N ASN A 98 12.62 12.49 7.12
CA ASN A 98 11.29 12.15 6.58
C ASN A 98 11.36 11.91 5.07
N ARG A 99 12.08 12.77 4.35
CA ARG A 99 12.29 12.63 2.92
C ARG A 99 12.95 11.31 2.53
N LYS A 100 13.93 10.83 3.31
CA LYS A 100 14.59 9.53 3.09
C LYS A 100 13.65 8.37 3.39
N ILE A 101 12.84 8.48 4.44
CA ILE A 101 11.84 7.45 4.80
C ILE A 101 10.82 7.31 3.67
N PHE A 102 10.27 8.42 3.17
CA PHE A 102 9.31 8.40 2.07
C PHE A 102 9.94 7.90 0.76
N ALA A 103 11.20 8.23 0.47
CA ALA A 103 11.92 7.68 -0.68
C ALA A 103 12.09 6.15 -0.56
N ALA A 104 12.55 5.66 0.60
CA ALA A 104 12.72 4.23 0.84
C ALA A 104 11.38 3.49 0.73
N PHE A 105 10.31 4.06 1.30
CA PHE A 105 8.98 3.46 1.21
C PHE A 105 8.42 3.49 -0.22
N SER A 106 8.69 4.54 -0.98
CA SER A 106 8.34 4.61 -2.42
C SER A 106 9.08 3.55 -3.23
N ALA A 107 10.37 3.32 -2.96
CA ALA A 107 11.15 2.28 -3.63
C ALA A 107 10.61 0.89 -3.31
N PHE A 108 10.25 0.63 -2.04
CA PHE A 108 9.60 -0.61 -1.64
C PHE A 108 8.27 -0.83 -2.38
N LEU A 109 7.40 0.18 -2.42
CA LEU A 109 6.13 0.10 -3.17
C LEU A 109 6.36 -0.12 -4.67
N GLY A 110 7.40 0.49 -5.24
CA GLY A 110 7.82 0.25 -6.63
C GLY A 110 8.15 -1.22 -6.88
N CYS A 111 8.89 -1.88 -5.98
CA CYS A 111 9.16 -3.31 -6.07
C CYS A 111 7.87 -4.15 -6.01
N VAL A 112 6.95 -3.81 -5.09
CA VAL A 112 5.64 -4.48 -5.00
C VAL A 112 4.86 -4.34 -6.31
N PHE A 113 4.88 -3.16 -6.93
CA PHE A 113 4.24 -2.94 -8.22
C PHE A 113 4.85 -3.73 -9.36
N LEU A 114 6.19 -3.88 -9.39
CA LEU A 114 6.86 -4.70 -10.40
C LEU A 114 6.45 -6.16 -10.28
N VAL A 115 6.37 -6.69 -9.05
CA VAL A 115 5.88 -8.05 -8.80
C VAL A 115 4.41 -8.20 -9.23
N ALA A 116 3.56 -7.24 -8.85
CA ALA A 116 2.15 -7.24 -9.24
C ALA A 116 1.97 -7.19 -10.76
N LEU A 117 2.75 -6.35 -11.46
CA LEU A 117 2.73 -6.24 -12.91
C LEU A 117 3.22 -7.52 -13.59
N TYR A 118 4.31 -8.11 -13.08
CA TYR A 118 4.80 -9.40 -13.57
C TYR A 118 3.72 -10.48 -13.45
N ASN A 119 3.07 -10.59 -12.29
CA ASN A 119 2.00 -11.57 -12.08
C ASN A 119 0.83 -11.32 -13.04
N HIS A 120 0.48 -10.06 -13.28
CA HIS A 120 -0.63 -9.72 -14.17
C HIS A 120 -0.35 -10.09 -15.63
N LEU A 121 0.87 -9.82 -16.11
CA LEU A 121 1.26 -10.06 -17.49
C LEU A 121 1.57 -11.53 -17.78
N PHE A 122 2.15 -12.27 -16.83
CA PHE A 122 2.73 -13.59 -17.08
C PHE A 122 2.10 -14.74 -16.29
N GLN A 123 1.33 -14.46 -15.25
CA GLN A 123 0.72 -15.49 -14.39
C GLN A 123 -0.81 -15.39 -14.33
N GLY A 124 -1.41 -14.42 -15.04
CA GLY A 124 -2.87 -14.24 -15.11
C GLY A 124 -3.51 -13.76 -13.81
N GLY A 125 -2.72 -13.29 -12.83
CA GLY A 125 -3.17 -12.89 -11.50
C GLY A 125 -2.63 -11.52 -11.07
N GLY A 126 -3.14 -10.96 -9.98
CA GLY A 126 -2.69 -9.65 -9.49
C GLY A 126 -3.18 -9.41 -8.06
N PRO A 127 -2.78 -8.32 -7.39
CA PRO A 127 -3.35 -7.99 -6.10
C PRO A 127 -4.87 -7.83 -6.23
N PRO A 128 -5.65 -8.15 -5.19
CA PRO A 128 -7.08 -7.89 -5.19
C PRO A 128 -7.37 -6.45 -5.61
N PRO A 129 -8.40 -6.19 -6.45
CA PRO A 129 -8.61 -4.86 -7.04
C PRO A 129 -8.62 -3.72 -6.01
N PHE A 130 -9.25 -3.93 -4.86
CA PHE A 130 -9.28 -2.94 -3.78
C PHE A 130 -7.88 -2.68 -3.17
N ILE A 131 -7.09 -3.74 -2.95
CA ILE A 131 -5.70 -3.65 -2.48
C ILE A 131 -4.85 -2.92 -3.53
N GLY A 132 -5.03 -3.26 -4.82
CA GLY A 132 -4.34 -2.60 -5.92
C GLY A 132 -4.54 -1.09 -5.92
N VAL A 133 -5.79 -0.63 -5.80
CA VAL A 133 -6.12 0.80 -5.71
C VAL A 133 -5.46 1.46 -4.49
N LEU A 134 -5.54 0.82 -3.33
CA LEU A 134 -4.93 1.34 -2.10
C LEU A 134 -3.41 1.44 -2.19
N LEU A 135 -2.74 0.44 -2.77
CA LEU A 135 -1.29 0.49 -3.04
C LEU A 135 -0.93 1.63 -3.99
N PHE A 136 -1.76 1.92 -5.00
CA PHE A 136 -1.51 3.02 -5.94
C PHE A 136 -1.59 4.37 -5.24
N ILE A 137 -2.63 4.57 -4.43
CA ILE A 137 -2.77 5.77 -3.60
C ILE A 137 -1.57 5.91 -2.67
N GLN A 138 -1.14 4.82 -2.05
CA GLN A 138 -0.02 4.80 -1.11
C GLN A 138 1.30 5.19 -1.77
N ALA A 139 1.58 4.70 -2.98
CA ALA A 139 2.77 5.08 -3.72
C ALA A 139 2.73 6.54 -4.14
N GLY A 140 1.57 7.04 -4.56
CA GLY A 140 1.38 8.46 -4.84
C GLY A 140 1.65 9.33 -3.62
N LEU A 141 1.14 8.94 -2.45
CA LEU A 141 1.37 9.63 -1.18
C LEU A 141 2.83 9.58 -0.74
N ALA A 142 3.50 8.45 -0.88
CA ALA A 142 4.92 8.31 -0.53
C ALA A 142 5.80 9.17 -1.46
N LEU A 143 5.55 9.18 -2.76
CA LEU A 143 6.27 10.03 -3.72
C LEU A 143 5.99 11.53 -3.50
N TYR A 144 4.74 11.88 -3.16
CA TYR A 144 4.40 13.25 -2.77
C TYR A 144 5.14 13.65 -1.48
N GLY A 145 5.16 12.75 -0.49
CA GLY A 145 5.90 12.91 0.76
C GLY A 145 7.38 13.18 0.51
N TRP A 146 7.99 12.38 -0.37
CA TRP A 146 9.38 12.54 -0.77
C TRP A 146 9.65 13.90 -1.43
N ASN A 147 8.78 14.37 -2.31
CA ASN A 147 9.04 15.59 -3.08
C ASN A 147 8.67 16.89 -2.37
N LYS A 148 7.64 16.87 -1.52
CA LYS A 148 6.96 18.09 -1.10
C LYS A 148 6.73 18.21 0.40
N ALA A 149 6.77 17.15 1.19
CA ALA A 149 6.37 17.24 2.60
C ALA A 149 7.38 17.97 3.48
N VAL A 150 6.85 18.73 4.43
CA VAL A 150 7.60 19.41 5.49
C VAL A 150 6.82 19.31 6.80
N ASP A 151 7.48 19.31 7.95
CA ASP A 151 6.82 19.45 9.25
C ASP A 151 6.67 20.90 9.71
#